data_AF-A0A838IAN2-F1
#
_entry.id   AF-A0A838IAN2-F1
#
_cell.length_a   1.000
_cell.length_b   1.000
_cell.length_c   1.000
_cell.angle_alpha   90.00
_cell.angle_beta   90.00
_cell.angle_gamma   90.00
#
_symmetry.space_group_name_H-M   'P 1'
#
loop_
_entity.id
_entity.type
_entity.pdbx_description
1 polymer ?
#
loop_
_entity_poly.entity_id
_entity_poly.type
_entity_poly.pdbx_seq_one_letter_code
_entity_poly.pdbx_strand_id
1 'polypeptide(L)'
;MNARTRVGGPWFEDFERGQRFADTPGLTLTTGHAAVHQAVAGDRLWLALDAALCRAVTGDERLLAHPNLVCDVAIGQSTGPTQRVRGNLFYRGLVLERPVFVGETLRTVTEVVGLKQNRRRPGVTATGLVALRIRTTDEDGQPLLDYWRCPMIPLRHPDTDTGHADDFDHIPKAIDPVRVARAVPTGWDLDPLREAAPGPHHADLSPGTAFAVEAGETLTTSPELARLTLNSAIAHTDATGSSYGRRLVYGGHTIAIAAAHATRAIPALATIVAWQGCDHLAPVFEGDVLRTELGVEAVEPMDSGGGLVSLRASVSAVRGGEGDAEPVLDWSFRALVA
;
A
#
# COMPACT_ATOMS: atom_id res chain seq x y z
N MET A 1 2.31 37.38 -26.52
CA MET A 1 2.34 35.94 -26.18
C MET A 1 1.58 35.77 -24.88
N ASN A 2 0.54 34.94 -24.82
CA ASN A 2 -0.20 34.74 -23.57
C ASN A 2 0.70 34.01 -22.57
N ALA A 3 0.75 34.51 -21.33
CA ALA A 3 1.45 33.85 -20.24
C ALA A 3 0.85 32.45 -20.03
N ARG A 4 1.70 31.42 -20.08
CA ARG A 4 1.29 30.04 -19.84
C ARG A 4 1.42 29.75 -18.34
N THR A 5 0.31 29.38 -17.69
CA THR A 5 0.35 28.86 -16.32
C THR A 5 0.75 27.40 -16.35
N ARG A 6 1.84 27.06 -15.67
CA ARG A 6 2.30 25.67 -15.53
C ARG A 6 1.45 24.97 -14.48
N VAL A 7 0.86 23.82 -14.82
CA VAL A 7 0.14 22.94 -13.88
C VAL A 7 1.02 21.73 -13.57
N GLY A 8 1.25 21.45 -12.29
CA GLY A 8 1.98 20.29 -11.80
C GLY A 8 2.35 20.45 -10.33
N GLY A 9 2.82 19.37 -9.69
CA GLY A 9 3.19 19.40 -8.26
C GLY A 9 4.40 20.29 -7.91
N PRO A 10 4.80 20.33 -6.63
CA PRO A 10 6.00 21.02 -6.17
C PRO A 10 7.31 20.32 -6.60
N TRP A 11 8.39 21.09 -6.63
CA TRP A 11 9.77 20.61 -6.59
C TRP A 11 10.26 20.53 -5.13
N PHE A 12 11.43 19.93 -4.88
CA PHE A 12 11.91 19.75 -3.51
C PHE A 12 12.03 21.08 -2.74
N GLU A 13 12.50 22.14 -3.40
CA GLU A 13 12.66 23.48 -2.81
C GLU A 13 11.33 24.24 -2.58
N ASP A 14 10.20 23.69 -3.03
CA ASP A 14 8.88 24.30 -2.84
C ASP A 14 8.18 23.79 -1.56
N PHE A 15 8.78 22.84 -0.83
CA PHE A 15 8.21 22.28 0.39
C PHE A 15 8.66 23.03 1.64
N GLU A 16 7.76 23.11 2.61
CA GLU A 16 8.04 23.65 3.94
C GLU A 16 7.58 22.67 5.03
N ARG A 17 8.35 22.56 6.12
CA ARG A 17 7.95 21.75 7.27
C ARG A 17 6.66 22.31 7.88
N GLY A 18 5.70 21.45 8.17
CA GLY A 18 4.36 21.81 8.65
C GLY A 18 3.36 22.15 7.54
N GLN A 19 3.79 22.19 6.27
CA GLN A 19 2.88 22.38 5.13
C GLN A 19 1.90 21.22 5.05
N ARG A 20 0.61 21.54 4.87
CA ARG A 20 -0.50 20.57 4.78
C ARG A 20 -1.18 20.67 3.42
N PHE A 21 -1.38 19.52 2.80
CA PHE A 21 -2.11 19.35 1.54
C PHE A 21 -3.40 18.58 1.83
N ALA A 22 -4.54 19.24 1.58
CA ALA A 22 -5.89 18.73 1.87
C ALA A 22 -6.87 19.04 0.71
N ASP A 23 -6.34 19.35 -0.47
CA ASP A 23 -7.05 19.74 -1.69
C ASP A 23 -7.42 18.55 -2.58
N THR A 24 -7.08 17.33 -2.16
CA THR A 24 -7.42 16.12 -2.91
C THR A 24 -8.89 15.75 -2.67
N PRO A 25 -9.67 15.42 -3.73
CA PRO A 25 -11.06 15.02 -3.57
C PRO A 25 -11.22 13.81 -2.65
N GLY A 26 -12.29 13.83 -1.83
CA GLY A 26 -12.73 12.63 -1.16
C GLY A 26 -13.22 11.59 -2.17
N LEU A 27 -13.02 10.31 -1.87
CA LEU A 27 -13.42 9.20 -2.74
C LEU A 27 -14.33 8.25 -1.96
N THR A 28 -15.58 8.14 -2.41
CA THR A 28 -16.52 7.12 -1.93
C THR A 28 -16.18 5.79 -2.56
N LEU A 29 -15.85 4.79 -1.74
CA LEU A 29 -15.62 3.43 -2.21
C LEU A 29 -16.92 2.85 -2.72
N THR A 30 -16.91 2.31 -3.93
CA THR A 30 -18.08 1.68 -4.53
C THR A 30 -17.74 0.27 -4.97
N THR A 31 -18.76 -0.53 -5.26
CA THR A 31 -18.58 -1.86 -5.87
C THR A 31 -17.85 -1.79 -7.21
N GLY A 32 -17.96 -0.66 -7.94
CA GLY A 32 -17.17 -0.41 -9.16
C GLY A 32 -15.66 -0.31 -8.87
N HIS A 33 -15.27 0.38 -7.80
CA HIS A 33 -13.87 0.43 -7.39
C HIS A 33 -13.36 -0.95 -6.96
N ALA A 34 -14.16 -1.69 -6.18
CA ALA A 34 -13.83 -3.05 -5.76
C ALA A 34 -13.66 -3.99 -6.96
N ALA A 35 -14.58 -3.96 -7.93
CA ALA A 35 -14.53 -4.81 -9.11
C ALA A 35 -13.30 -4.53 -9.99
N VAL A 36 -12.94 -3.26 -10.21
CA VAL A 36 -11.74 -2.92 -10.99
C VAL A 36 -10.47 -3.30 -10.22
N HIS A 37 -10.39 -3.03 -8.92
CA HIS A 37 -9.24 -3.42 -8.10
C HIS A 37 -9.04 -4.95 -8.11
N GLN A 38 -10.12 -5.71 -7.96
CA GLN A 38 -10.11 -7.16 -8.08
C GLN A 38 -9.64 -7.62 -9.46
N ALA A 39 -10.15 -7.03 -10.55
CA ALA A 39 -9.77 -7.40 -11.91
C ALA A 39 -8.28 -7.14 -12.21
N VAL A 40 -7.70 -6.13 -11.57
CA VAL A 40 -6.29 -5.76 -11.73
C VAL A 40 -5.36 -6.65 -10.90
N ALA A 41 -5.73 -6.93 -9.64
CA ALA A 41 -4.85 -7.63 -8.69
C ALA A 41 -5.14 -9.14 -8.53
N GLY A 42 -6.32 -9.61 -8.95
CA GLY A 42 -6.71 -11.02 -8.86
C GLY A 42 -7.15 -11.49 -7.46
N ASP A 43 -7.72 -10.61 -6.64
CA ASP A 43 -8.04 -10.90 -5.25
C ASP A 43 -9.12 -11.99 -5.04
N ARG A 44 -9.00 -12.71 -3.92
CA ARG A 44 -9.89 -13.80 -3.47
C ARG A 44 -10.32 -13.68 -2.00
N LEU A 45 -10.20 -12.50 -1.38
CA LEU A 45 -10.58 -12.30 0.01
C LEU A 45 -12.09 -12.51 0.20
N TRP A 46 -12.49 -13.55 0.92
CA TRP A 46 -13.89 -14.00 0.97
C TRP A 46 -14.83 -12.92 1.48
N LEU A 47 -14.44 -12.17 2.52
CA LEU A 47 -15.28 -11.12 3.10
C LEU A 47 -15.44 -9.89 2.18
N ALA A 48 -14.59 -9.73 1.17
CA ALA A 48 -14.72 -8.69 0.15
C ALA A 48 -15.53 -9.14 -1.07
N LEU A 49 -15.90 -10.43 -1.15
CA LEU A 49 -16.53 -11.03 -2.33
C LEU A 49 -17.92 -11.63 -2.05
N ASP A 50 -18.14 -12.21 -0.87
CA ASP A 50 -19.41 -12.81 -0.48
C ASP A 50 -20.10 -11.95 0.58
N ALA A 51 -21.18 -11.27 0.17
CA ALA A 51 -21.93 -10.38 1.07
C ALA A 51 -22.68 -11.14 2.16
N ALA A 52 -23.11 -12.37 1.91
CA ALA A 52 -23.80 -13.17 2.91
C ALA A 52 -22.83 -13.65 3.99
N LEU A 53 -21.66 -14.12 3.59
CA LEU A 53 -20.59 -14.50 4.51
C LEU A 53 -20.03 -13.28 5.25
N CYS A 54 -19.81 -12.17 4.54
CA CYS A 54 -19.35 -10.91 5.16
C CYS A 54 -20.29 -10.46 6.27
N ARG A 55 -21.61 -10.47 6.04
CA ARG A 55 -22.58 -10.16 7.09
C ARG A 55 -22.57 -11.17 8.23
N ALA A 56 -22.47 -12.47 7.94
CA ALA A 56 -22.42 -13.51 8.97
C ALA A 56 -21.21 -13.32 9.90
N VAL A 57 -20.07 -12.92 9.35
CA VAL A 57 -18.82 -12.72 10.10
C VAL A 57 -18.78 -11.37 10.81
N THR A 58 -19.17 -10.30 10.12
CA THR A 58 -18.92 -8.92 10.57
C THR A 58 -20.13 -8.23 11.18
N GLY A 59 -21.34 -8.72 10.90
CA GLY A 59 -22.60 -8.06 11.24
C GLY A 59 -22.95 -6.84 10.39
N ASP A 60 -22.10 -6.43 9.43
CA ASP A 60 -22.38 -5.30 8.52
C ASP A 60 -23.16 -5.79 7.28
N GLU A 61 -24.10 -4.98 6.81
CA GLU A 61 -24.88 -5.28 5.59
C GLU A 61 -24.11 -4.98 4.30
N ARG A 62 -23.02 -4.21 4.39
CA ARG A 62 -22.18 -3.83 3.28
C ARG A 62 -21.03 -4.82 3.13
N LEU A 63 -20.54 -4.96 1.90
CA LEU A 63 -19.30 -5.72 1.66
C LEU A 63 -18.10 -5.02 2.29
N LEU A 64 -17.18 -5.80 2.84
CA LEU A 64 -15.87 -5.31 3.26
C LEU A 64 -15.15 -4.75 2.03
N ALA A 65 -14.64 -3.52 2.11
CA ALA A 65 -13.72 -3.02 1.10
C ALA A 65 -12.37 -3.73 1.28
N HIS A 66 -11.81 -4.28 0.20
CA HIS A 66 -10.53 -4.95 0.28
C HIS A 66 -9.47 -4.02 0.91
N PRO A 67 -8.73 -4.43 1.96
CA PRO A 67 -7.83 -3.54 2.69
C PRO A 67 -6.80 -2.84 1.81
N ASN A 68 -6.26 -3.53 0.80
CA ASN A 68 -5.31 -2.89 -0.11
C ASN A 68 -5.97 -1.85 -1.03
N LEU A 69 -7.25 -1.97 -1.39
CA LEU A 69 -7.95 -0.90 -2.10
C LEU A 69 -8.04 0.36 -1.23
N VAL A 70 -8.36 0.20 0.06
CA VAL A 70 -8.40 1.29 1.04
C VAL A 70 -7.02 1.96 1.14
N CYS A 71 -5.95 1.17 1.28
CA CYS A 71 -4.59 1.66 1.31
C CYS A 71 -4.20 2.36 0.00
N ASP A 72 -4.52 1.78 -1.16
CA ASP A 72 -4.18 2.34 -2.46
C ASP A 72 -4.86 3.68 -2.70
N VAL A 73 -6.12 3.84 -2.28
CA VAL A 73 -6.83 5.13 -2.34
C VAL A 73 -6.19 6.16 -1.43
N ALA A 74 -5.87 5.81 -0.17
CA ALA A 74 -5.20 6.72 0.75
C ALA A 74 -3.81 7.17 0.24
N ILE A 75 -3.02 6.21 -0.27
CA ILE A 75 -1.71 6.48 -0.88
C ILE A 75 -1.87 7.34 -2.12
N GLY A 76 -2.80 6.97 -3.01
CA GLY A 76 -3.10 7.70 -4.23
C GLY A 76 -3.50 9.15 -3.94
N GLN A 77 -4.42 9.38 -2.99
CA GLN A 77 -4.80 10.72 -2.57
C GLN A 77 -3.61 11.52 -2.03
N SER A 78 -2.67 10.87 -1.33
CA SER A 78 -1.47 11.55 -0.82
C SER A 78 -0.48 11.99 -1.91
N THR A 79 -0.65 11.55 -3.16
CA THR A 79 0.34 11.79 -4.24
C THR A 79 0.26 13.17 -4.88
N GLY A 80 -0.79 13.95 -4.61
CA GLY A 80 -0.95 15.33 -5.12
C GLY A 80 0.32 16.19 -4.99
N PRO A 81 0.94 16.30 -3.80
CA PRO A 81 2.21 17.00 -3.63
C PRO A 81 3.44 16.26 -4.20
N THR A 82 3.35 14.98 -4.54
CA THR A 82 4.52 14.15 -4.90
C THR A 82 4.48 13.65 -6.34
N GLN A 83 3.86 14.39 -7.25
CA GLN A 83 3.76 14.02 -8.66
C GLN A 83 5.11 13.73 -9.32
N ARG A 84 6.19 14.41 -8.88
CA ARG A 84 7.57 14.27 -9.39
C ARG A 84 8.40 13.19 -8.68
N VAL A 85 7.76 12.33 -7.88
CA VAL A 85 8.47 11.31 -7.11
C VAL A 85 9.33 10.42 -8.01
N ARG A 86 10.58 10.22 -7.59
CA ARG A 86 11.56 9.34 -8.25
C ARG A 86 11.59 7.94 -7.63
N GLY A 87 11.17 7.85 -6.38
CA GLY A 87 11.08 6.63 -5.58
C GLY A 87 10.61 6.97 -4.17
N ASN A 88 10.02 6.02 -3.47
CA ASN A 88 9.55 6.19 -2.10
C ASN A 88 10.35 5.26 -1.19
N LEU A 89 11.08 5.81 -0.23
CA LEU A 89 12.07 5.07 0.55
C LEU A 89 11.44 4.11 1.56
N PHE A 90 10.27 4.46 2.10
CA PHE A 90 9.54 3.61 3.04
C PHE A 90 8.07 4.00 3.11
N TYR A 91 7.25 3.04 3.53
CA TYR A 91 5.94 3.25 4.14
C TYR A 91 6.02 2.70 5.56
N ARG A 92 5.61 3.47 6.58
CA ARG A 92 5.77 3.09 7.99
C ARG A 92 4.52 3.38 8.80
N GLY A 93 4.19 2.47 9.72
CA GLY A 93 3.07 2.64 10.64
C GLY A 93 1.70 2.55 9.98
N LEU A 94 1.56 1.78 8.90
CA LEU A 94 0.30 1.64 8.20
C LEU A 94 -0.56 0.61 8.94
N VAL A 95 -1.52 1.07 9.74
CA VAL A 95 -2.52 0.27 10.46
C VAL A 95 -3.89 0.73 10.00
N LEU A 96 -4.70 -0.19 9.48
CA LEU A 96 -6.12 0.07 9.20
C LEU A 96 -6.84 0.14 10.56
N GLU A 97 -7.14 1.34 11.05
CA GLU A 97 -7.64 1.55 12.43
C GLU A 97 -8.95 0.81 12.72
N ARG A 98 -9.70 0.52 11.65
CA ARG A 98 -10.89 -0.32 11.66
C ARG A 98 -11.13 -0.90 10.26
N PRO A 99 -11.93 -1.97 10.13
CA PRO A 99 -12.47 -2.38 8.84
C PRO A 99 -13.21 -1.23 8.15
N VAL A 100 -13.11 -1.18 6.83
CA VAL A 100 -13.80 -0.21 5.96
C VAL A 100 -14.71 -0.97 5.04
N PHE A 101 -15.94 -0.50 4.90
CA PHE A 101 -16.96 -1.13 4.07
C PHE A 101 -17.25 -0.30 2.82
N VAL A 102 -17.72 -0.97 1.77
CA VAL A 102 -18.15 -0.32 0.53
C VAL A 102 -19.26 0.69 0.83
N GLY A 103 -19.13 1.91 0.30
CA GLY A 103 -20.04 3.02 0.53
C GLY A 103 -19.43 4.13 1.40
N GLU A 104 -18.36 3.85 2.15
CA GLU A 104 -17.64 4.86 2.95
C GLU A 104 -16.79 5.79 2.08
N THR A 105 -16.55 7.02 2.54
CA THR A 105 -15.81 8.06 1.82
C THR A 105 -14.48 8.40 2.46
N LEU A 106 -13.38 8.09 1.77
CA LEU A 106 -12.03 8.38 2.24
C LEU A 106 -11.61 9.81 1.94
N ARG A 107 -11.06 10.50 2.93
CA ARG A 107 -10.45 11.83 2.82
C ARG A 107 -9.05 11.83 3.42
N THR A 108 -8.07 12.22 2.61
CA THR A 108 -6.66 12.19 3.02
C THR A 108 -6.06 13.59 3.15
N VAL A 109 -5.35 13.82 4.25
CA VAL A 109 -4.48 14.98 4.46
C VAL A 109 -3.03 14.52 4.50
N THR A 110 -2.18 15.21 3.75
CA THR A 110 -0.73 14.98 3.71
C THR A 110 0.00 16.14 4.35
N GLU A 111 0.88 15.87 5.32
CA GLU A 111 1.64 16.87 6.06
C GLU A 111 3.14 16.64 5.93
N VAL A 112 3.90 17.68 5.63
CA VAL A 112 5.38 17.63 5.61
C VAL A 112 5.91 17.67 7.03
N VAL A 113 6.52 16.56 7.47
CA VAL A 113 7.05 16.44 8.83
C VAL A 113 8.57 16.60 8.90
N GLY A 114 9.27 16.47 7.76
CA GLY A 114 10.70 16.74 7.66
C GLY A 114 11.20 16.84 6.23
N LEU A 115 12.31 17.56 6.05
CA LEU A 115 12.95 17.80 4.75
C LEU A 115 14.46 17.56 4.86
N LYS A 116 15.00 16.78 3.92
CA LYS A 116 16.44 16.50 3.86
C LYS A 116 16.95 16.50 2.43
N GLN A 117 17.78 17.47 2.07
CA GLN A 117 18.43 17.47 0.77
C GLN A 117 19.44 16.31 0.68
N ASN A 118 19.42 15.57 -0.43
CA ASN A 118 20.43 14.54 -0.65
C ASN A 118 21.76 15.16 -1.02
N ARG A 119 22.86 14.52 -0.61
CA ARG A 119 24.20 14.92 -1.04
C ARG A 119 24.29 14.88 -2.57
N ARG A 120 24.76 15.97 -3.16
CA ARG A 120 24.97 16.06 -4.60
C ARG A 120 26.00 15.03 -5.06
N ARG A 121 25.73 14.43 -6.21
CA ARG A 121 26.65 13.50 -6.88
C ARG A 121 26.76 13.95 -8.34
N PRO A 122 27.98 14.16 -8.88
CA PRO A 122 28.17 14.52 -10.27
C PRO A 122 27.45 13.54 -11.22
N GLY A 123 26.75 14.06 -12.22
CA GLY A 123 26.02 13.24 -13.20
C GLY A 123 24.70 12.63 -12.71
N VAL A 124 24.30 12.85 -11.46
CA VAL A 124 23.03 12.35 -10.89
C VAL A 124 22.06 13.52 -10.68
N THR A 125 20.79 13.32 -10.99
CA THR A 125 19.73 14.32 -10.71
C THR A 125 19.76 14.70 -9.23
N ALA A 126 19.89 16.00 -8.94
CA ALA A 126 19.79 16.50 -7.56
C ALA A 126 18.37 16.25 -7.01
N THR A 127 18.30 15.73 -5.79
CA THR A 127 17.05 15.35 -5.13
C THR A 127 17.07 15.72 -3.65
N GLY A 128 15.89 15.71 -3.03
CA GLY A 128 15.73 15.71 -1.59
C GLY A 128 14.64 14.73 -1.15
N LEU A 129 14.66 14.39 0.13
CA LEU A 129 13.71 13.53 0.79
C LEU A 129 12.67 14.39 1.50
N VAL A 130 11.40 14.11 1.23
CA VAL A 130 10.27 14.77 1.89
C VAL A 130 9.60 13.73 2.78
N ALA A 131 9.77 13.83 4.09
CA ALA A 131 9.07 12.96 5.02
C ALA A 131 7.64 13.48 5.21
N LEU A 132 6.66 12.63 4.95
CA LEU A 132 5.25 12.96 4.96
C LEU A 132 4.51 12.12 6.00
N ARG A 133 3.60 12.73 6.75
CA ARG A 133 2.55 12.06 7.53
C ARG A 133 1.23 12.14 6.78
N ILE A 134 0.56 11.01 6.65
CA ILE A 134 -0.65 10.84 5.87
C ILE A 134 -1.74 10.39 6.82
N ARG A 135 -2.81 11.19 6.89
CA ARG A 135 -3.97 10.92 7.74
C ARG A 135 -5.19 10.79 6.86
N THR A 136 -5.84 9.63 6.90
CA THR A 136 -7.06 9.34 6.17
C THR A 136 -8.20 9.17 7.16
N THR A 137 -9.32 9.82 6.89
CA THR A 137 -10.56 9.68 7.65
C THR A 137 -11.71 9.26 6.75
N ASP A 138 -12.80 8.80 7.36
CA ASP A 138 -14.09 8.61 6.68
C ASP A 138 -14.86 9.94 6.52
N GLU A 139 -16.13 9.85 6.10
CA GLU A 139 -17.07 10.97 5.97
C GLU A 139 -17.38 11.69 7.29
N ASP A 140 -17.30 11.00 8.42
CA ASP A 140 -17.60 11.50 9.76
C ASP A 140 -16.34 11.97 10.51
N GLY A 141 -15.18 11.92 9.85
CA GLY A 141 -13.90 12.31 10.40
C GLY A 141 -13.26 11.27 11.34
N GLN A 142 -13.76 10.03 11.36
CA GLN A 142 -13.14 8.95 12.11
C GLN A 142 -11.86 8.50 11.42
N PRO A 143 -10.79 8.21 12.18
CA PRO A 143 -9.51 7.81 11.61
C PRO A 143 -9.59 6.42 10.96
N LEU A 144 -9.03 6.31 9.75
CA LEU A 144 -8.88 5.06 9.00
C LEU A 144 -7.41 4.64 8.89
N LEU A 145 -6.54 5.61 8.59
CA LEU A 145 -5.10 5.40 8.42
C LEU A 145 -4.34 6.63 8.97
N ASP A 146 -3.23 6.38 9.65
CA ASP A 146 -2.27 7.42 10.06
C ASP A 146 -0.86 6.83 9.95
N TYR A 147 -0.12 7.22 8.93
CA TYR A 147 1.14 6.57 8.56
C TYR A 147 2.13 7.56 7.94
N TRP A 148 3.36 7.11 7.73
CA TRP A 148 4.41 7.92 7.11
C TRP A 148 4.91 7.32 5.82
N ARG A 149 5.30 8.20 4.89
CA ARG A 149 6.08 7.81 3.71
C ARG A 149 7.15 8.85 3.39
N CYS A 150 8.20 8.44 2.68
CA CYS A 150 9.33 9.31 2.36
C CYS A 150 9.67 9.28 0.86
N PRO A 151 8.96 10.05 0.03
CA PRO A 151 9.31 10.25 -1.37
C PRO A 151 10.63 11.01 -1.56
N MET A 152 11.35 10.62 -2.60
CA MET A 152 12.48 11.36 -3.15
C MET A 152 11.99 12.26 -4.30
N ILE A 153 12.13 13.57 -4.14
CA ILE A 153 11.67 14.60 -5.09
C ILE A 153 12.87 15.29 -5.73
N PRO A 154 12.87 15.54 -7.06
CA PRO A 154 13.94 16.29 -7.71
C PRO A 154 13.93 17.78 -7.33
N LEU A 155 15.11 18.39 -7.34
CA LEU A 155 15.22 19.85 -7.31
C LEU A 155 14.95 20.41 -8.71
N ARG A 156 14.36 21.62 -8.77
CA ARG A 156 14.20 22.34 -10.04
C ARG A 156 15.54 22.82 -10.56
N HIS A 157 16.36 23.32 -9.65
CA HIS A 157 17.70 23.85 -9.92
C HIS A 157 18.74 22.95 -9.25
N PRO A 158 19.54 22.19 -10.03
CA PRO A 158 20.51 21.23 -9.47
C PRO A 158 21.54 21.86 -8.53
N ASP A 159 21.82 23.15 -8.72
CA ASP A 159 22.81 23.89 -7.96
C ASP A 159 22.27 24.57 -6.70
N THR A 160 20.98 24.41 -6.39
CA THR A 160 20.37 24.97 -5.17
C THR A 160 20.78 24.18 -3.93
N ASP A 161 21.23 24.91 -2.91
CA ASP A 161 21.37 24.41 -1.54
C ASP A 161 20.20 24.97 -0.74
N THR A 162 19.28 24.11 -0.32
CA THR A 162 18.10 24.53 0.44
C THR A 162 18.39 24.66 1.93
N GLY A 163 19.54 24.17 2.41
CA GLY A 163 19.85 24.07 3.84
C GLY A 163 19.02 23.04 4.61
N HIS A 164 18.08 22.34 3.97
CA HIS A 164 17.24 21.32 4.62
C HIS A 164 18.08 20.08 4.97
N ALA A 165 18.19 19.79 6.26
CA ALA A 165 19.01 18.71 6.79
C ALA A 165 18.35 17.98 7.97
N ASP A 166 17.02 17.94 8.04
CA ASP A 166 16.28 17.30 9.13
C ASP A 166 16.69 15.81 9.26
N ASP A 167 16.70 15.30 10.49
CA ASP A 167 16.67 13.87 10.74
C ASP A 167 15.23 13.34 10.74
N PHE A 168 15.11 12.03 10.53
CA PHE A 168 13.82 11.33 10.51
C PHE A 168 13.69 10.36 11.68
N ASP A 169 14.45 10.55 12.76
CA ASP A 169 14.52 9.59 13.87
C ASP A 169 13.23 9.59 14.71
N HIS A 170 12.46 10.68 14.63
CA HIS A 170 11.13 10.79 15.23
C HIS A 170 10.06 9.93 14.51
N ILE A 171 10.34 9.40 13.31
CA ILE A 171 9.41 8.54 12.57
C ILE A 171 9.62 7.09 13.02
N PRO A 172 8.63 6.45 13.66
CA PRO A 172 8.76 5.09 14.16
C PRO A 172 9.17 4.11 13.05
N LYS A 173 10.23 3.34 13.29
CA LYS A 173 10.70 2.30 12.36
C LYS A 173 9.88 1.02 12.47
N ALA A 174 9.44 0.69 13.68
CA ALA A 174 8.56 -0.43 13.96
C ALA A 174 7.12 0.05 14.11
N ILE A 175 6.19 -0.82 13.75
CA ILE A 175 4.77 -0.59 13.98
C ILE A 175 4.45 -0.71 15.48
N ASP A 176 3.50 0.09 15.96
CA ASP A 176 3.05 0.03 17.35
C ASP A 176 2.13 -1.20 17.56
N PRO A 177 2.55 -2.20 18.35
CA PRO A 177 1.74 -3.41 18.58
C PRO A 177 0.43 -3.12 19.31
N VAL A 178 0.38 -2.10 20.17
CA VAL A 178 -0.86 -1.71 20.87
C VAL A 178 -1.88 -1.16 19.88
N ARG A 179 -1.41 -0.39 18.90
CA ARG A 179 -2.25 0.14 17.83
C ARG A 179 -2.76 -0.97 16.91
N VAL A 180 -1.90 -1.93 16.56
CA VAL A 180 -2.31 -3.12 15.78
C VAL A 180 -3.37 -3.93 16.54
N ALA A 181 -3.16 -4.20 17.84
CA ALA A 181 -4.11 -4.94 18.65
C ALA A 181 -5.49 -4.24 18.73
N ARG A 182 -5.51 -2.90 18.83
CA ARG A 182 -6.76 -2.11 18.82
C ARG A 182 -7.50 -2.13 17.48
N ALA A 183 -6.77 -2.31 16.38
CA ALA A 183 -7.33 -2.36 15.03
C ALA A 183 -7.93 -3.73 14.66
N VAL A 184 -7.63 -4.78 15.44
CA VAL A 184 -8.21 -6.11 15.22
C VAL A 184 -9.72 -6.05 15.52
N PRO A 185 -10.59 -6.52 14.60
CA PRO A 185 -12.02 -6.51 14.82
C PRO A 185 -12.44 -7.67 15.76
N THR A 186 -12.24 -7.51 17.06
CA THR A 186 -12.51 -8.55 18.08
C THR A 186 -13.99 -8.92 18.23
N GLY A 187 -14.90 -8.19 17.59
CA GLY A 187 -16.33 -8.47 17.58
C GLY A 187 -16.80 -9.35 16.40
N TRP A 188 -15.89 -9.76 15.50
CA TRP A 188 -16.24 -10.63 14.37
C TRP A 188 -16.35 -12.09 14.80
N ASP A 189 -17.36 -12.79 14.28
CA ASP A 189 -17.50 -14.24 14.39
C ASP A 189 -16.79 -14.90 13.21
N LEU A 190 -15.66 -15.56 13.45
CA LEU A 190 -14.86 -16.17 12.38
C LEU A 190 -15.33 -17.59 12.01
N ASP A 191 -16.28 -18.18 12.75
CA ASP A 191 -16.74 -19.55 12.52
C ASP A 191 -17.35 -19.74 11.12
N PRO A 192 -18.23 -18.85 10.61
CA PRO A 192 -18.75 -18.99 9.26
C PRO A 192 -17.65 -18.99 8.18
N LEU A 193 -16.58 -18.19 8.36
CA LEU A 193 -15.45 -18.18 7.42
C LEU A 193 -14.62 -19.46 7.55
N ARG A 194 -14.38 -19.93 8.78
CA ARG A 194 -13.67 -21.17 9.05
C ARG A 194 -14.39 -22.40 8.47
N GLU A 195 -15.71 -22.41 8.48
CA GLU A 195 -16.51 -23.49 7.89
C GLU A 195 -16.53 -23.44 6.35
N ALA A 196 -16.53 -22.24 5.77
CA ALA A 196 -16.67 -22.05 4.33
C ALA A 196 -15.34 -22.13 3.58
N ALA A 197 -14.28 -21.51 4.11
CA ALA A 197 -12.98 -21.44 3.46
C ALA A 197 -12.18 -22.74 3.66
N PRO A 198 -11.50 -23.24 2.63
CA PRO A 198 -10.53 -24.30 2.83
C PRO A 198 -9.36 -23.79 3.68
N GLY A 199 -8.76 -24.69 4.47
CA GLY A 199 -7.54 -24.38 5.20
C GLY A 199 -6.34 -24.04 4.29
N PRO A 200 -5.19 -23.69 4.87
CA PRO A 200 -4.91 -23.71 6.31
C PRO A 200 -5.70 -22.63 7.07
N HIS A 201 -6.23 -23.03 8.24
CA HIS A 201 -6.81 -22.12 9.23
C HIS A 201 -5.72 -21.63 10.18
N HIS A 202 -6.05 -20.68 11.05
CA HIS A 202 -5.12 -20.14 12.04
C HIS A 202 -4.42 -21.24 12.86
N ALA A 203 -5.17 -22.27 13.27
CA ALA A 203 -4.65 -23.39 14.07
C ALA A 203 -3.66 -24.30 13.31
N ASP A 204 -3.65 -24.24 11.97
CA ASP A 204 -2.76 -25.03 11.12
C ASP A 204 -1.43 -24.30 10.82
N LEU A 205 -1.33 -23.02 11.19
CA LEU A 205 -0.19 -22.18 10.91
C LEU A 205 0.79 -22.17 12.09
N SER A 206 2.08 -22.13 11.79
CA SER A 206 3.15 -22.03 12.78
C SER A 206 4.27 -21.11 12.28
N PRO A 207 5.00 -20.41 13.18
CA PRO A 207 6.19 -19.67 12.78
C PRO A 207 7.17 -20.55 12.02
N GLY A 208 7.66 -20.07 10.87
CA GLY A 208 8.54 -20.81 9.97
C GLY A 208 7.82 -21.58 8.86
N THR A 209 6.50 -21.68 8.86
CA THR A 209 5.74 -22.18 7.70
C THR A 209 5.99 -21.26 6.50
N ALA A 210 6.26 -21.83 5.33
CA ALA A 210 6.49 -21.10 4.08
C ALA A 210 5.66 -21.68 2.93
N PHE A 211 5.05 -20.81 2.14
CA PHE A 211 4.26 -21.14 0.98
C PHE A 211 4.94 -20.62 -0.28
N ALA A 212 5.36 -21.54 -1.16
CA ALA A 212 5.79 -21.20 -2.51
C ALA A 212 4.56 -21.15 -3.41
N VAL A 213 4.05 -19.95 -3.69
CA VAL A 213 2.88 -19.78 -4.57
C VAL A 213 3.32 -20.05 -6.01
N GLU A 214 2.93 -21.21 -6.55
CA GLU A 214 3.36 -21.69 -7.87
C GLU A 214 2.97 -20.72 -9.00
N ALA A 215 1.70 -20.30 -9.01
CA ALA A 215 1.16 -19.42 -10.03
C ALA A 215 1.74 -18.00 -9.88
N GLY A 216 2.59 -17.62 -10.84
CA GLY A 216 2.98 -16.23 -11.03
C GLY A 216 1.88 -15.44 -11.73
N GLU A 217 1.88 -14.12 -11.52
CA GLU A 217 0.90 -13.20 -12.09
C GLU A 217 1.58 -12.22 -13.04
N THR A 218 1.07 -12.08 -14.26
CA THR A 218 1.61 -11.09 -15.20
C THR A 218 1.02 -9.73 -14.87
N LEU A 219 1.86 -8.78 -14.49
CA LEU A 219 1.39 -7.45 -14.13
C LEU A 219 0.96 -6.68 -15.37
N THR A 220 -0.35 -6.40 -15.46
CA THR A 220 -0.97 -5.64 -16.54
C THR A 220 -1.80 -4.50 -15.95
N THR A 221 -2.24 -3.55 -16.79
CA THR A 221 -3.15 -2.46 -16.39
C THR A 221 -2.60 -1.56 -15.28
N SER A 222 -1.29 -1.32 -15.30
CA SER A 222 -0.64 -0.52 -14.25
C SER A 222 -1.13 0.93 -14.19
N PRO A 223 -1.34 1.64 -15.31
CA PRO A 223 -1.89 3.00 -15.26
C PRO A 223 -3.33 3.04 -14.75
N GLU A 224 -4.14 2.00 -15.00
CA GLU A 224 -5.54 1.91 -14.59
C GLU A 224 -5.66 1.91 -13.07
N LEU A 225 -4.84 1.12 -12.36
CA LEU A 225 -4.83 1.16 -10.90
C LEU A 225 -4.46 2.54 -10.36
N ALA A 226 -3.45 3.20 -10.94
CA ALA A 226 -3.06 4.54 -10.53
C ALA A 226 -4.21 5.55 -10.72
N ARG A 227 -4.91 5.49 -11.85
CA ARG A 227 -6.06 6.37 -12.11
C ARG A 227 -7.25 6.06 -11.18
N LEU A 228 -7.53 4.78 -10.95
CA LEU A 228 -8.61 4.32 -10.07
C LEU A 228 -8.47 4.89 -8.66
N THR A 229 -7.25 4.98 -8.16
CA THR A 229 -6.96 5.36 -6.77
C THR A 229 -6.53 6.82 -6.61
N LEU A 230 -6.69 7.64 -7.65
CA LEU A 230 -6.27 9.05 -7.69
C LEU A 230 -4.76 9.27 -7.56
N ASN A 231 -3.95 8.24 -7.82
CA ASN A 231 -2.50 8.36 -7.83
C ASN A 231 -2.04 9.18 -9.04
N SER A 232 -1.42 10.33 -8.74
CA SER A 232 -0.97 11.35 -9.68
C SER A 232 0.55 11.36 -9.90
N ALA A 233 1.29 10.37 -9.38
CA ALA A 233 2.72 10.26 -9.63
C ALA A 233 2.99 10.01 -11.13
N ILE A 234 3.75 10.92 -11.75
CA ILE A 234 3.97 10.97 -13.19
C ILE A 234 4.61 9.67 -13.69
N ALA A 235 5.53 9.09 -12.91
CA ALA A 235 6.25 7.87 -13.27
C ALA A 235 5.33 6.68 -13.59
N HIS A 236 4.09 6.67 -13.09
CA HIS A 236 3.14 5.58 -13.32
C HIS A 236 2.32 5.72 -14.61
N THR A 237 2.24 6.92 -15.18
CA THR A 237 1.39 7.21 -16.35
C THR A 237 2.17 7.78 -17.53
N ASP A 238 3.33 8.37 -17.30
CA ASP A 238 4.22 8.95 -18.30
C ASP A 238 5.66 8.41 -18.14
N ALA A 239 6.19 7.84 -19.22
CA ALA A 239 7.54 7.27 -19.25
C ALA A 239 8.64 8.30 -18.96
N THR A 240 8.40 9.59 -19.23
CA THR A 240 9.34 10.68 -18.95
C THR A 240 9.49 10.99 -17.46
N GLY A 241 8.52 10.56 -16.63
CA GLY A 241 8.58 10.67 -15.17
C GLY A 241 9.56 9.70 -14.50
N SER A 242 10.10 8.75 -15.26
CA SER A 242 10.96 7.67 -14.78
C SER A 242 12.37 7.81 -15.34
N SER A 243 13.38 7.46 -14.54
CA SER A 243 14.78 7.39 -14.99
C SER A 243 15.07 6.21 -15.92
N TYR A 244 14.11 5.28 -16.09
CA TYR A 244 14.28 4.08 -16.92
C TYR A 244 13.77 4.26 -18.34
N GLY A 245 13.26 5.45 -18.71
CA GLY A 245 12.69 5.71 -20.04
C GLY A 245 11.41 4.92 -20.34
N ARG A 246 10.81 4.30 -19.32
CA ARG A 246 9.52 3.60 -19.36
C ARG A 246 8.78 3.81 -18.04
N ARG A 247 7.45 3.67 -18.07
CA ARG A 247 6.60 3.80 -16.87
C ARG A 247 7.04 2.81 -15.79
N LEU A 248 7.10 3.30 -14.55
CA LEU A 248 7.29 2.48 -13.36
C LEU A 248 5.92 2.04 -12.85
N VAL A 249 5.81 0.78 -12.48
CA VAL A 249 4.61 0.29 -11.79
C VAL A 249 4.50 0.96 -10.42
N TYR A 250 3.27 1.32 -10.03
CA TYR A 250 2.98 1.76 -8.68
C TYR A 250 3.21 0.60 -7.70
N GLY A 251 4.05 0.80 -6.69
CA GLY A 251 4.40 -0.24 -5.72
C GLY A 251 3.21 -0.94 -5.03
N GLY A 252 2.11 -0.21 -4.79
CA GLY A 252 0.88 -0.81 -4.26
C GLY A 252 0.25 -1.85 -5.20
N HIS A 253 0.51 -1.79 -6.50
CA HIS A 253 0.12 -2.84 -7.44
C HIS A 253 0.85 -4.15 -7.14
N THR A 254 2.17 -4.09 -6.94
CA THR A 254 2.98 -5.25 -6.56
C THR A 254 2.52 -5.82 -5.22
N ILE A 255 2.19 -4.96 -4.25
CA ILE A 255 1.62 -5.36 -2.95
C ILE A 255 0.23 -5.99 -3.13
N ALA A 256 -0.63 -5.44 -3.99
CA ALA A 256 -1.97 -5.97 -4.24
C ALA A 256 -1.92 -7.38 -4.85
N ILE A 257 -1.02 -7.62 -5.81
CA ILE A 257 -0.76 -8.96 -6.35
C ILE A 257 -0.21 -9.89 -5.26
N ALA A 258 0.74 -9.43 -4.44
CA ALA A 258 1.26 -10.23 -3.34
C ALA A 258 0.19 -10.60 -2.31
N ALA A 259 -0.77 -9.71 -2.02
CA ALA A 259 -1.91 -10.00 -1.17
C ALA A 259 -2.88 -11.01 -1.80
N ALA A 260 -3.14 -10.89 -3.11
CA ALA A 260 -3.89 -11.89 -3.85
C ALA A 260 -3.20 -13.27 -3.78
N HIS A 261 -1.87 -13.32 -3.86
CA HIS A 261 -1.09 -14.54 -3.67
C HIS A 261 -1.27 -15.09 -2.24
N ALA A 262 -1.29 -14.22 -1.23
CA ALA A 262 -1.51 -14.61 0.16
C ALA A 262 -2.90 -15.23 0.39
N THR A 263 -3.97 -14.70 -0.23
CA THR A 263 -5.31 -15.29 -0.15
C THR A 263 -5.41 -16.66 -0.85
N ARG A 264 -4.53 -16.95 -1.81
CA ARG A 264 -4.42 -18.30 -2.41
C ARG A 264 -3.70 -19.28 -1.49
N ALA A 265 -2.67 -18.82 -0.79
CA ALA A 265 -1.91 -19.64 0.17
C ALA A 265 -2.70 -19.92 1.46
N ILE A 266 -3.47 -18.92 1.93
CA ILE A 266 -4.26 -18.98 3.17
C ILE A 266 -5.68 -18.50 2.86
N PRO A 267 -6.57 -19.38 2.34
CA PRO A 267 -7.93 -18.98 1.97
C PRO A 267 -8.79 -18.53 3.16
N ALA A 268 -8.46 -18.96 4.37
CA ALA A 268 -9.09 -18.53 5.63
C ALA A 268 -8.65 -17.12 6.11
N LEU A 269 -7.87 -16.37 5.33
CA LEU A 269 -7.51 -14.99 5.63
C LEU A 269 -8.77 -14.10 5.58
N ALA A 270 -9.14 -13.51 6.72
CA ALA A 270 -10.33 -12.70 6.87
C ALA A 270 -10.11 -11.24 6.43
N THR A 271 -9.00 -10.64 6.87
CA THR A 271 -8.61 -9.27 6.49
C THR A 271 -7.13 -9.01 6.78
N ILE A 272 -6.57 -7.96 6.17
CA ILE A 272 -5.24 -7.42 6.48
C ILE A 272 -5.42 -6.21 7.40
N VAL A 273 -4.77 -6.24 8.56
CA VAL A 273 -4.90 -5.23 9.62
C VAL A 273 -3.83 -4.16 9.50
N ALA A 274 -2.59 -4.53 9.14
CA ALA A 274 -1.48 -3.59 9.15
C ALA A 274 -0.29 -4.03 8.27
N TRP A 275 0.54 -3.07 7.85
CA TRP A 275 1.83 -3.32 7.21
C TRP A 275 2.96 -3.02 8.20
N GLN A 276 3.72 -4.06 8.56
CA GLN A 276 4.84 -3.97 9.49
C GLN A 276 6.08 -3.36 8.82
N GLY A 277 6.31 -3.69 7.55
CA GLY A 277 7.45 -3.23 6.77
C GLY A 277 7.20 -3.40 5.28
N CYS A 278 7.81 -2.54 4.46
CA CYS A 278 7.68 -2.60 3.01
C CYS A 278 8.90 -1.96 2.35
N ASP A 279 9.76 -2.81 1.79
CA ASP A 279 10.95 -2.42 1.05
C ASP A 279 10.77 -2.72 -0.44
N HIS A 280 10.86 -1.69 -1.27
CA HIS A 280 10.85 -1.82 -2.73
C HIS A 280 12.29 -2.00 -3.20
N LEU A 281 12.66 -3.24 -3.51
CA LEU A 281 14.06 -3.65 -3.74
C LEU A 281 14.55 -3.29 -5.15
N ALA A 282 13.66 -3.37 -6.14
CA ALA A 282 13.95 -3.11 -7.54
C ALA A 282 12.69 -2.60 -8.27
N PRO A 283 12.83 -1.90 -9.41
CA PRO A 283 11.68 -1.43 -10.18
C PRO A 283 10.89 -2.61 -10.77
N VAL A 284 9.56 -2.47 -10.74
CA VAL A 284 8.64 -3.35 -11.46
C VAL A 284 8.12 -2.62 -12.69
N PHE A 285 7.98 -3.36 -13.78
CA PHE A 285 7.43 -2.85 -15.01
C PHE A 285 6.21 -3.65 -15.47
N GLU A 286 5.34 -2.98 -16.22
CA GLU A 286 4.20 -3.65 -16.87
C GLU A 286 4.71 -4.74 -17.82
N GLY A 287 4.11 -5.93 -17.72
CA GLY A 287 4.53 -7.17 -18.38
C GLY A 287 5.48 -8.06 -17.55
N ASP A 288 5.99 -7.60 -16.42
CA ASP A 288 6.76 -8.45 -15.50
C ASP A 288 5.86 -9.53 -14.89
N VAL A 289 6.38 -10.75 -14.74
CA VAL A 289 5.68 -11.85 -14.06
C VAL A 289 6.12 -11.90 -12.61
N LEU A 290 5.21 -11.63 -11.69
CA LEU A 290 5.46 -11.62 -10.26
C LEU A 290 5.25 -13.00 -9.63
N ARG A 291 6.17 -13.40 -8.76
CA ARG A 291 6.07 -14.62 -7.93
C ARG A 291 6.27 -14.27 -6.47
N THR A 292 5.56 -14.95 -5.58
CA THR A 292 5.60 -14.69 -4.14
C THR A 292 5.95 -15.94 -3.36
N GLU A 293 6.95 -15.84 -2.49
CA GLU A 293 7.11 -16.74 -1.36
C GLU A 293 6.51 -16.07 -0.12
N LEU A 294 5.58 -16.75 0.55
CA LEU A 294 4.90 -16.24 1.73
C LEU A 294 5.35 -17.01 2.98
N GLY A 295 6.02 -16.33 3.91
CA GLY A 295 6.44 -16.90 5.19
C GLY A 295 5.53 -16.47 6.34
N VAL A 296 5.31 -17.38 7.29
CA VAL A 296 4.66 -17.11 8.58
C VAL A 296 5.73 -16.79 9.62
N GLU A 297 5.73 -15.58 10.15
CA GLU A 297 6.73 -15.11 11.13
C GLU A 297 6.25 -15.27 12.58
N ALA A 298 4.95 -15.08 12.83
CA ALA A 298 4.34 -15.20 14.15
C ALA A 298 2.84 -15.54 14.04
N VAL A 299 2.31 -16.22 15.05
CA VAL A 299 0.90 -16.64 15.14
C VAL A 299 0.42 -16.32 16.56
N GLU A 300 -0.65 -15.53 16.66
CA GLU A 300 -1.18 -15.01 17.93
C GLU A 300 -2.68 -15.32 18.03
N PRO A 301 -3.09 -16.29 18.87
CA PRO A 301 -4.47 -16.70 18.99
C PRO A 301 -5.34 -15.60 19.63
N MET A 302 -6.61 -15.59 19.26
CA MET A 302 -7.65 -14.76 19.88
C MET A 302 -8.61 -15.62 20.68
N ASP A 303 -9.15 -15.07 21.78
CA ASP A 303 -10.11 -15.77 22.64
C ASP A 303 -11.41 -16.15 21.90
N SER A 304 -11.77 -15.40 20.86
CA SER A 304 -12.95 -15.62 20.02
C SER A 304 -12.76 -16.72 18.96
N GLY A 305 -11.60 -17.38 18.89
CA GLY A 305 -11.23 -18.25 17.79
C GLY A 305 -10.50 -17.50 16.66
N GLY A 306 -9.75 -18.25 15.86
CA GLY A 306 -8.80 -17.69 14.90
C GLY A 306 -7.66 -16.92 15.57
N GLY A 307 -7.07 -15.98 14.84
CA GLY A 307 -6.07 -15.09 15.39
C GLY A 307 -5.27 -14.29 14.37
N LEU A 308 -4.33 -13.52 14.89
CA LEU A 308 -3.50 -12.60 14.14
C LEU A 308 -2.20 -13.29 13.71
N VAL A 309 -1.91 -13.26 12.41
CA VAL A 309 -0.72 -13.87 11.83
C VAL A 309 0.19 -12.77 11.27
N SER A 310 1.48 -12.83 11.58
CA SER A 310 2.50 -12.02 10.91
C SER A 310 3.01 -12.78 9.69
N LEU A 311 2.89 -12.15 8.53
CA LEU A 311 3.22 -12.72 7.25
C LEU A 311 4.28 -11.87 6.58
N ARG A 312 5.19 -12.51 5.85
CA ARG A 312 6.17 -11.86 4.99
C ARG A 312 6.06 -12.38 3.58
N ALA A 313 5.80 -11.48 2.64
CA ALA A 313 5.75 -11.76 1.22
C ALA A 313 7.06 -11.28 0.57
N SER A 314 7.87 -12.23 0.13
CA SER A 314 9.06 -12.00 -0.69
C SER A 314 8.68 -12.15 -2.15
N VAL A 315 8.68 -11.04 -2.90
CA VAL A 315 8.23 -11.00 -4.29
C VAL A 315 9.40 -10.84 -5.23
N SER A 316 9.43 -11.66 -6.28
CA SER A 316 10.37 -11.56 -7.38
C SER A 316 9.67 -11.33 -8.71
N ALA A 317 10.36 -10.68 -9.64
CA ALA A 317 9.89 -10.43 -11.00
C ALA A 317 10.74 -11.21 -12.01
N VAL A 318 10.07 -11.94 -12.91
CA VAL A 318 10.68 -12.53 -14.10
C VAL A 318 10.30 -11.68 -15.31
N ARG A 319 11.30 -11.24 -16.08
CA ARG A 319 11.11 -10.36 -17.24
C ARG A 319 11.37 -11.12 -18.53
N GLY A 320 10.45 -11.01 -19.49
CA GLY A 320 10.61 -11.64 -20.82
C GLY A 320 10.44 -13.16 -20.86
N GLY A 321 9.80 -13.77 -19.86
CA GLY A 321 9.38 -15.19 -19.88
C GLY A 321 10.47 -16.24 -19.56
N GLU A 322 11.75 -15.93 -19.77
CA GLU A 322 12.86 -16.88 -19.57
C GLU A 322 14.05 -16.31 -18.75
N GLY A 323 13.85 -15.19 -18.05
CA GLY A 323 14.90 -14.52 -17.26
C GLY A 323 15.02 -15.01 -15.80
N ASP A 324 16.16 -14.70 -15.17
CA ASP A 324 16.36 -14.87 -13.73
C ASP A 324 15.34 -14.03 -12.94
N ALA A 325 14.84 -14.59 -11.85
CA ALA A 325 13.93 -13.91 -10.94
C ALA A 325 14.71 -12.86 -10.12
N GLU A 326 14.36 -11.57 -10.28
CA GLU A 326 14.94 -10.49 -9.48
C GLU A 326 14.03 -10.16 -8.30
N PRO A 327 14.54 -10.06 -7.05
CA PRO A 327 13.76 -9.57 -5.92
C PRO A 327 13.29 -8.13 -6.14
N VAL A 328 11.99 -7.86 -6.02
CA VAL A 328 11.40 -6.54 -6.28
C VAL A 328 10.68 -5.94 -5.08
N LEU A 329 10.15 -6.77 -4.19
CA LEU A 329 9.42 -6.32 -3.00
C LEU A 329 9.64 -7.29 -1.84
N ASP A 330 9.85 -6.73 -0.66
CA ASP A 330 9.80 -7.44 0.62
C ASP A 330 8.77 -6.72 1.50
N TRP A 331 7.67 -7.40 1.78
CA TRP A 331 6.52 -6.83 2.46
C TRP A 331 6.10 -7.70 3.64
N SER A 332 6.14 -7.13 4.85
CA SER A 332 5.64 -7.77 6.06
C SER A 332 4.34 -7.12 6.52
N PHE A 333 3.36 -7.94 6.87
CA PHE A 333 2.01 -7.49 7.21
C PHE A 333 1.33 -8.40 8.23
N ARG A 334 0.31 -7.86 8.89
CA ARG A 334 -0.50 -8.55 9.91
C ARG A 334 -1.87 -8.84 9.33
N ALA A 335 -2.29 -10.09 9.37
CA ALA A 335 -3.58 -10.53 8.85
C ALA A 335 -4.37 -11.30 9.91
N LEU A 336 -5.68 -11.06 9.96
CA LEU A 336 -6.61 -11.87 10.74
C LEU A 336 -6.94 -13.13 9.94
N VAL A 337 -6.77 -14.30 10.55
CA VAL A 337 -7.05 -15.61 9.95
C VAL A 337 -8.04 -16.36 10.84
N ALA A 338 -9.05 -16.97 10.23
CA ALA A 338 -10.05 -17.79 10.92
C ALA A 338 -9.48 -19.14 11.38
#